data_AF-A0A5N5EC15-F1
#
_entry.id   AF-A0A5N5EC15-F1
#
_cell.length_a   1.000
_cell.length_b   1.000
_cell.length_c   1.000
_cell.angle_alpha   90.00
_cell.angle_beta   90.00
_cell.angle_gamma   90.00
#
_symmetry.space_group_name_H-M   'P 1'
#
loop_
_entity.id
_entity.type
_entity.pdbx_description
1 polymer ?
#
loop_
_entity_poly.entity_id
_entity_poly.type
_entity_poly.pdbx_seq_one_letter_code
_entity_poly.pdbx_strand_id
1 'polypeptide(L)'
;MKSTHLSLIAGTVALAAITGFASLNVPEGPAAEETATASSLPVERSSLVCPAPSTSDLAETSYTSFTPPGKGDGGGTKDDTAELKPALPVLDDEAETDPKKVKKAEEAAKKARAKADKPVLAVKEPGKPVLAEANGSDAPALVGTATGTLAPGWAAQQTTTVTAGGARGVLGVSCTAPDTDFWFPGASTARSRQDYLHLTNPDDSAAVADIQLFGAKGAVTSEVGDGITVPARSSVALLLSTLTDESVNDLTAHVTTRSGRVGAVLLTADDGSGTDWLTAAADPSGTLVMPGIPADATSVQLVAFAPGESDADVKIQLMGKNTTFAPAGNDTLHIKSGMTATVDLKDITRGEPGSLRLTPVEKNRATPIVAALQVVRGTGAKQEYAYIPATGPVGARASVTDNRAKGSTLSLAAPGATAKVKVTTSAGSGGGEAAVETYTVKAGTTMAVTPKPPAGFKGAYALTVETVSGGPVHASRTLVLPEGGVQMFTVQTLPDDGGTVVVPSARQDLSVLDD
;
A
#
# COMPACT_ATOMS: atom_id res chain seq x y z
N MET A 1 -18.16 96.30 -34.96
CA MET A 1 -19.53 95.76 -35.19
C MET A 1 -19.36 94.35 -35.75
N LYS A 2 -19.66 93.35 -34.91
CA LYS A 2 -20.65 92.26 -35.14
C LYS A 2 -20.28 91.31 -36.29
N SER A 3 -19.72 90.14 -35.95
CA SER A 3 -20.40 88.82 -35.99
C SER A 3 -20.26 88.19 -37.40
N THR A 4 -20.16 86.90 -37.68
CA THR A 4 -20.67 85.67 -37.06
C THR A 4 -19.94 84.54 -37.84
N HIS A 5 -19.11 83.71 -37.21
CA HIS A 5 -19.42 82.30 -36.87
C HIS A 5 -20.51 81.65 -37.74
N LEU A 6 -20.16 80.85 -38.75
CA LEU A 6 -20.96 79.71 -39.27
C LEU A 6 -20.31 79.14 -40.54
N SER A 7 -19.11 78.55 -40.43
CA SER A 7 -18.62 77.61 -41.44
C SER A 7 -17.53 76.64 -40.95
N LEU A 8 -17.17 76.66 -39.65
CA LEU A 8 -16.11 75.81 -39.09
C LEU A 8 -16.61 74.71 -38.14
N ILE A 9 -17.92 74.46 -38.08
CA ILE A 9 -18.56 73.47 -37.18
C ILE A 9 -19.09 72.23 -37.95
N ALA A 10 -18.99 72.20 -39.28
CA ALA A 10 -19.40 71.02 -40.06
C ALA A 10 -18.26 70.01 -40.34
N GLY A 11 -17.00 70.36 -40.04
CA GLY A 11 -15.83 69.50 -40.31
C GLY A 11 -15.29 68.71 -39.11
N THR A 12 -15.72 69.01 -37.88
CA THR A 12 -15.15 68.44 -36.65
C THR A 12 -16.03 67.38 -35.96
N VAL A 13 -17.27 67.18 -36.41
CA VAL A 13 -18.16 66.12 -35.86
C VAL A 13 -18.00 64.78 -36.59
N ALA A 14 -17.43 64.75 -37.80
CA ALA A 14 -17.24 63.51 -38.55
C ALA A 14 -15.97 62.72 -38.16
N LEU A 15 -15.00 63.31 -37.45
CA LEU A 15 -13.75 62.63 -37.05
C LEU A 15 -13.73 62.14 -35.59
N ALA A 16 -14.65 62.60 -34.74
CA ALA A 16 -14.80 62.13 -33.35
C ALA A 16 -15.71 60.89 -33.22
N ALA A 17 -16.52 60.56 -34.25
CA ALA A 17 -17.34 59.35 -34.26
C ALA A 17 -16.61 58.10 -34.78
N ILE A 18 -15.46 58.26 -35.47
CA ILE A 18 -14.70 57.13 -36.04
C ILE A 18 -13.47 56.76 -35.17
N THR A 19 -13.03 57.65 -34.28
CA THR A 19 -11.98 57.34 -33.30
C THR A 19 -12.51 56.87 -31.93
N GLY A 20 -13.81 56.99 -31.67
CA GLY A 20 -14.48 56.43 -30.48
C GLY A 20 -15.06 55.01 -30.65
N PHE A 21 -15.12 54.50 -31.88
CA PHE A 21 -15.62 53.14 -32.17
C PHE A 21 -14.50 52.10 -32.41
N ALA A 22 -13.24 52.53 -32.37
CA ALA A 22 -12.07 51.66 -32.52
C ALA A 22 -11.38 51.32 -31.17
N SER A 23 -11.84 51.89 -30.06
CA SER A 23 -11.35 51.58 -28.71
C SER A 23 -12.38 50.85 -27.83
N LEU A 24 -13.49 50.39 -28.41
CA LEU A 24 -14.52 49.59 -27.73
C LEU A 24 -14.71 48.18 -28.32
N ASN A 25 -13.91 47.81 -29.32
CA ASN A 25 -13.73 46.43 -29.78
C ASN A 25 -12.24 46.16 -29.96
N VAL A 26 -11.49 46.22 -28.86
CA VAL A 26 -10.28 45.39 -28.77
C VAL A 26 -10.82 43.97 -28.91
N PRO A 27 -10.47 43.18 -29.96
CA PRO A 27 -10.76 41.76 -29.90
C PRO A 27 -10.10 41.31 -28.61
N GLU A 28 -10.88 40.72 -27.69
CA GLU A 28 -10.32 40.07 -26.51
C GLU A 28 -9.09 39.31 -27.00
N GLY A 29 -7.89 39.80 -26.65
CA GLY A 29 -6.70 38.98 -26.77
C GLY A 29 -7.07 37.67 -26.10
N PRO A 30 -6.74 36.51 -26.71
CA PRO A 30 -7.30 35.22 -26.32
C PRO A 30 -7.34 35.20 -24.81
N ALA A 31 -8.57 35.16 -24.27
CA ALA A 31 -8.79 35.19 -22.83
C ALA A 31 -7.76 34.25 -22.25
N ALA A 32 -6.93 34.73 -21.31
CA ALA A 32 -5.95 33.86 -20.67
C ALA A 32 -6.72 32.62 -20.24
N GLU A 33 -6.52 31.52 -20.96
CA GLU A 33 -7.34 30.33 -20.82
C GLU A 33 -7.13 29.89 -19.38
N GLU A 34 -8.14 30.14 -18.52
CA GLU A 34 -8.15 29.60 -17.17
C GLU A 34 -7.99 28.10 -17.37
N THR A 35 -6.81 27.60 -17.04
CA THR A 35 -6.51 26.18 -17.14
C THR A 35 -7.48 25.50 -16.19
N ALA A 36 -8.54 24.90 -16.75
CA ALA A 36 -9.58 24.25 -15.97
C ALA A 36 -8.88 23.26 -15.04
N THR A 37 -9.00 23.50 -13.74
CA THR A 37 -8.29 22.75 -12.70
C THR A 37 -8.66 21.28 -12.79
N ALA A 38 -7.64 20.41 -12.73
CA ALA A 38 -7.86 18.97 -12.74
C ALA A 38 -8.85 18.59 -11.63
N SER A 39 -9.91 17.87 -12.00
CA SER A 39 -10.95 17.46 -11.05
C SER A 39 -10.60 16.09 -10.48
N SER A 40 -10.76 15.92 -9.17
CA SER A 40 -10.62 14.62 -8.51
C SER A 40 -11.97 13.93 -8.49
N LEU A 41 -12.06 12.76 -9.12
CA LEU A 41 -13.29 11.96 -9.20
C LEU A 41 -13.14 10.65 -8.41
N PRO A 42 -14.23 10.11 -7.83
CA PRO A 42 -14.20 8.81 -7.19
C PRO A 42 -13.88 7.71 -8.20
N VAL A 43 -13.11 6.71 -7.78
CA VAL A 43 -12.80 5.54 -8.61
C VAL A 43 -14.05 4.67 -8.80
N GLU A 44 -14.37 4.34 -10.05
CA GLU A 44 -15.55 3.52 -10.37
C GLU A 44 -15.31 2.01 -10.26
N ARG A 45 -14.04 1.58 -10.32
CA ARG A 45 -13.66 0.17 -10.20
C ARG A 45 -12.31 0.01 -9.51
N SER A 46 -12.28 -0.88 -8.52
CA SER A 46 -11.06 -1.23 -7.77
C SER A 46 -10.82 -2.73 -7.84
N SER A 47 -9.56 -3.14 -7.82
CA SER A 47 -9.13 -4.55 -7.79
C SER A 47 -8.16 -4.75 -6.65
N LEU A 48 -8.36 -5.81 -5.86
CA LEU A 48 -7.46 -6.20 -4.77
C LEU A 48 -7.14 -7.68 -4.88
N VAL A 49 -5.96 -8.09 -4.43
CA VAL A 49 -5.60 -9.50 -4.30
C VAL A 49 -5.03 -9.80 -2.92
N CYS A 50 -5.42 -10.93 -2.35
CA CYS A 50 -4.92 -11.42 -1.07
C CYS A 50 -4.12 -12.71 -1.34
N PRO A 51 -2.92 -12.89 -0.76
CA PRO A 51 -2.18 -14.15 -0.89
C PRO A 51 -2.93 -15.30 -0.21
N ALA A 52 -2.53 -16.54 -0.50
CA ALA A 52 -2.93 -17.67 0.34
C ALA A 52 -2.40 -17.44 1.78
N PRO A 53 -3.23 -17.63 2.83
CA PRO A 53 -2.90 -17.15 4.17
C PRO A 53 -1.78 -17.88 4.89
N SER A 54 -1.71 -19.19 4.71
CA SER A 54 -0.71 -20.03 5.38
C SER A 54 -0.66 -21.41 4.74
N THR A 55 0.47 -22.08 4.90
CA THR A 55 0.63 -23.53 4.61
C THR A 55 0.45 -24.38 5.86
N SER A 56 0.15 -23.78 7.02
CA SER A 56 -0.01 -24.48 8.30
C SER A 56 -1.46 -24.93 8.54
N ASP A 57 -1.64 -26.17 8.97
CA ASP A 57 -2.94 -26.69 9.43
C ASP A 57 -3.42 -26.03 10.75
N LEU A 58 -2.52 -25.37 11.46
CA LEU A 58 -2.81 -24.64 12.70
C LEU A 58 -3.15 -23.16 12.44
N ALA A 59 -3.26 -22.74 11.19
CA ALA A 59 -3.57 -21.37 10.83
C ALA A 59 -5.05 -21.06 11.09
N GLU A 60 -5.31 -19.97 11.81
CA GLU A 60 -6.62 -19.36 11.95
C GLU A 60 -6.62 -18.02 11.22
N THR A 61 -7.43 -17.90 10.16
CA THR A 61 -7.43 -16.69 9.33
C THR A 61 -8.80 -16.02 9.36
N SER A 62 -8.78 -14.72 9.66
CA SER A 62 -9.93 -13.82 9.48
C SER A 62 -9.67 -12.87 8.32
N TYR A 63 -10.62 -12.79 7.40
CA TYR A 63 -10.69 -11.73 6.41
C TYR A 63 -11.67 -10.66 6.84
N THR A 64 -11.32 -9.39 6.66
CA THR A 64 -12.23 -8.26 6.83
C THR A 64 -12.21 -7.38 5.59
N SER A 65 -13.39 -7.09 5.03
CA SER A 65 -13.55 -6.15 3.91
C SER A 65 -14.46 -4.99 4.28
N PHE A 66 -14.15 -3.81 3.73
CA PHE A 66 -14.79 -2.56 4.09
C PHE A 66 -14.68 -1.57 2.94
N THR A 67 -15.76 -0.85 2.66
CA THR A 67 -15.71 0.38 1.87
C THR A 67 -16.02 1.57 2.77
N PRO A 68 -15.16 2.60 2.87
CA PRO A 68 -15.45 3.81 3.61
C PRO A 68 -16.66 4.57 3.01
N PRO A 69 -17.49 5.26 3.82
CA PRO A 69 -18.57 6.08 3.30
C PRO A 69 -18.07 7.15 2.31
N GLY A 70 -18.75 7.31 1.18
CA GLY A 70 -18.45 8.34 0.19
C GLY A 70 -18.97 9.73 0.57
N LYS A 71 -18.43 10.78 -0.05
CA LYS A 71 -18.97 12.15 0.02
C LYS A 71 -20.08 12.31 -1.04
N GLY A 72 -21.24 11.72 -0.80
CA GLY A 72 -22.41 11.88 -1.67
C GLY A 72 -23.50 10.85 -1.39
N ASP A 73 -24.76 11.28 -1.48
CA ASP A 73 -25.98 10.46 -1.30
C ASP A 73 -26.26 9.55 -2.50
N GLY A 74 -25.21 8.95 -3.08
CA GLY A 74 -25.36 7.92 -4.10
C GLY A 74 -25.86 6.64 -3.43
N GLY A 75 -27.18 6.47 -3.32
CA GLY A 75 -27.76 5.18 -2.97
C GLY A 75 -27.24 4.14 -3.96
N GLY A 76 -26.47 3.17 -3.48
CA GLY A 76 -25.86 2.14 -4.32
C GLY A 76 -26.89 1.51 -5.25
N THR A 77 -26.51 1.33 -6.51
CA THR A 77 -27.38 0.62 -7.45
C THR A 77 -27.35 -0.88 -7.13
N LYS A 78 -28.32 -1.64 -7.64
CA LYS A 78 -28.32 -3.12 -7.46
C LYS A 78 -27.10 -3.80 -8.10
N ASP A 79 -26.36 -3.09 -8.94
CA ASP A 79 -25.22 -3.60 -9.71
C ASP A 79 -23.86 -3.24 -9.05
N ASP A 80 -23.87 -2.46 -7.96
CA ASP A 80 -22.66 -2.17 -7.19
C ASP A 80 -22.20 -3.44 -6.46
N THR A 81 -20.95 -3.82 -6.65
CA THR A 81 -20.39 -5.04 -6.05
C THR A 81 -19.05 -4.72 -5.39
N ALA A 82 -18.69 -5.48 -4.35
CA ALA A 82 -17.36 -5.48 -3.77
C ALA A 82 -17.12 -6.86 -3.17
N GLU A 83 -16.46 -7.72 -3.93
CA GLU A 83 -16.36 -9.15 -3.65
C GLU A 83 -14.92 -9.63 -3.69
N LEU A 84 -14.56 -10.53 -2.78
CA LEU A 84 -13.35 -11.35 -2.85
C LEU A 84 -13.74 -12.79 -3.16
N LYS A 85 -13.15 -13.34 -4.22
CA LYS A 85 -13.40 -14.69 -4.70
C LYS A 85 -12.13 -15.54 -4.60
N PRO A 86 -12.24 -16.86 -4.37
CA PRO A 86 -11.10 -17.75 -4.45
C PRO A 86 -10.36 -17.63 -5.79
N ALA A 87 -9.03 -17.55 -5.74
CA ALA A 87 -8.18 -17.76 -6.91
C ALA A 87 -8.32 -19.21 -7.39
N LEU A 88 -8.13 -19.41 -8.69
CA LEU A 88 -8.10 -20.72 -9.31
C LEU A 88 -6.82 -21.46 -8.93
N PRO A 89 -6.88 -22.79 -8.73
CA PRO A 89 -5.69 -23.59 -8.55
C PRO A 89 -4.86 -23.55 -9.84
N VAL A 90 -3.55 -23.44 -9.69
CA VAL A 90 -2.62 -23.69 -10.79
C VAL A 90 -2.72 -25.17 -11.12
N LEU A 91 -3.00 -25.47 -12.39
CA LEU A 91 -2.99 -26.82 -12.90
C LEU A 91 -1.60 -27.05 -13.49
N ASP A 92 -0.90 -28.08 -13.02
CA ASP A 92 0.35 -28.48 -13.64
C ASP A 92 0.03 -29.05 -15.04
N ASP A 93 0.38 -28.28 -16.08
CA ASP A 93 0.26 -28.71 -17.49
C ASP A 93 1.36 -29.73 -17.87
N GLU A 94 2.24 -30.09 -16.94
CA GLU A 94 3.28 -31.11 -17.09
C GLU A 94 2.66 -32.50 -17.30
N ALA A 95 2.33 -32.80 -18.55
CA ALA A 95 2.41 -34.10 -19.20
C ALA A 95 2.07 -35.34 -18.33
N GLU A 96 0.98 -35.32 -17.56
CA GLU A 96 0.45 -36.57 -17.02
C GLU A 96 -0.21 -37.37 -18.15
N THR A 97 0.58 -38.26 -18.75
CA THR A 97 0.13 -39.18 -19.80
C THR A 97 -0.89 -40.22 -19.33
N ASP A 98 -1.26 -40.23 -18.04
CA ASP A 98 -2.29 -41.12 -17.46
C ASP A 98 -3.70 -40.50 -17.64
N PRO A 99 -4.56 -41.08 -18.50
CA PRO A 99 -5.90 -40.56 -18.76
C PRO A 99 -6.80 -40.51 -17.53
N LYS A 100 -6.55 -41.34 -16.50
CA LYS A 100 -7.35 -41.34 -15.26
C LYS A 100 -7.01 -40.14 -14.39
N LYS A 101 -5.74 -39.73 -14.35
CA LYS A 101 -5.32 -38.59 -13.56
C LYS A 101 -5.71 -37.28 -14.22
N VAL A 102 -5.59 -37.18 -15.55
CA VAL A 102 -6.12 -36.03 -16.32
C VAL A 102 -7.60 -35.80 -16.03
N LYS A 103 -8.44 -36.85 -16.10
CA LYS A 103 -9.87 -36.74 -15.77
C LYS A 103 -10.12 -36.30 -14.32
N LYS A 104 -9.28 -36.76 -13.37
CA LYS A 104 -9.39 -36.37 -11.97
C LYS A 104 -8.99 -34.91 -11.75
N ALA A 105 -7.93 -34.45 -12.43
CA ALA A 105 -7.50 -33.06 -12.42
C ALA A 105 -8.56 -32.15 -13.06
N GLU A 106 -9.15 -32.53 -14.19
CA GLU A 106 -10.26 -31.81 -14.81
C GLU A 106 -11.49 -31.71 -13.91
N GLU A 107 -11.88 -32.79 -13.23
CA GLU A 107 -12.97 -32.76 -12.25
C GLU A 107 -12.66 -31.85 -11.06
N ALA A 108 -11.43 -31.91 -10.55
CA ALA A 108 -10.98 -31.06 -9.44
C ALA A 108 -10.98 -29.59 -9.86
N ALA A 109 -10.46 -29.27 -11.05
CA ALA A 109 -10.48 -27.94 -11.64
C ALA A 109 -11.91 -27.42 -11.82
N LYS A 110 -12.83 -28.24 -12.32
CA LYS A 110 -14.25 -27.87 -12.46
C LYS A 110 -14.89 -27.57 -11.11
N LYS A 111 -14.63 -28.39 -10.08
CA LYS A 111 -15.11 -28.15 -8.71
C LYS A 111 -14.50 -26.88 -8.11
N ALA A 112 -13.21 -26.62 -8.36
CA ALA A 112 -12.53 -25.42 -7.91
C ALA A 112 -13.11 -24.16 -8.57
N ARG A 113 -13.36 -24.18 -9.88
CA ARG A 113 -14.04 -23.08 -10.61
C ARG A 113 -15.43 -22.79 -10.04
N ALA A 114 -16.24 -23.83 -9.83
CA ALA A 114 -17.58 -23.67 -9.24
C ALA A 114 -17.55 -23.13 -7.79
N LYS A 115 -16.47 -23.40 -7.02
CA LYS A 115 -16.25 -22.78 -5.72
C LYS A 115 -15.78 -21.33 -5.86
N ALA A 116 -14.91 -21.04 -6.83
CA ALA A 116 -14.39 -19.71 -7.10
C ALA A 116 -15.47 -18.71 -7.55
N ASP A 117 -16.58 -19.18 -8.13
CA ASP A 117 -17.73 -18.34 -8.46
C ASP A 117 -18.44 -17.77 -7.22
N LYS A 118 -18.27 -18.40 -6.04
CA LYS A 118 -18.88 -17.94 -4.79
C LYS A 118 -17.93 -16.99 -4.06
N PRO A 119 -18.37 -15.76 -3.72
CA PRO A 119 -17.54 -14.86 -2.94
C PRO A 119 -17.31 -15.39 -1.52
N VAL A 120 -16.06 -15.29 -1.05
CA VAL A 120 -15.69 -15.50 0.36
C VAL A 120 -16.19 -14.30 1.19
N LEU A 121 -16.04 -13.10 0.64
CA LEU A 121 -16.52 -11.85 1.22
C LEU A 121 -17.29 -11.06 0.16
N ALA A 122 -18.39 -10.44 0.58
CA ALA A 122 -19.15 -9.50 -0.23
C ALA A 122 -19.61 -8.33 0.63
N VAL A 123 -19.09 -7.13 0.35
CA VAL A 123 -19.55 -5.89 0.96
C VAL A 123 -20.81 -5.45 0.22
N LYS A 124 -21.86 -5.12 0.97
CA LYS A 124 -23.18 -4.75 0.41
C LYS A 124 -23.50 -3.27 0.57
N GLU A 125 -22.82 -2.59 1.49
CA GLU A 125 -23.04 -1.18 1.81
C GLU A 125 -21.73 -0.57 2.34
N PRO A 126 -21.42 0.70 2.03
CA PRO A 126 -20.30 1.41 2.65
C PRO A 126 -20.49 1.59 4.16
N GLY A 127 -19.40 1.78 4.89
CA GLY A 127 -19.40 2.13 6.31
C GLY A 127 -19.52 0.96 7.28
N LYS A 128 -19.75 -0.26 6.79
CA LYS A 128 -19.87 -1.47 7.61
C LYS A 128 -18.90 -2.57 7.16
N PRO A 129 -17.97 -3.01 8.02
CA PRO A 129 -17.09 -4.13 7.70
C PRO A 129 -17.85 -5.46 7.62
N VAL A 130 -17.40 -6.34 6.72
CA VAL A 130 -17.85 -7.73 6.58
C VAL A 130 -16.70 -8.67 6.86
N LEU A 131 -16.97 -9.77 7.58
CA LEU A 131 -15.96 -10.76 7.98
C LEU A 131 -16.23 -12.13 7.36
N ALA A 132 -15.15 -12.87 7.14
CA ALA A 132 -15.16 -14.28 6.81
C ALA A 132 -13.96 -14.96 7.46
N GLU A 133 -14.03 -16.26 7.67
CA GLU A 133 -12.94 -17.07 8.24
C GLU A 133 -12.53 -18.15 7.25
N ALA A 134 -11.24 -18.48 7.19
CA ALA A 134 -10.71 -19.60 6.42
C ALA A 134 -9.52 -20.22 7.16
N ASN A 135 -9.77 -21.31 7.90
CA ASN A 135 -8.75 -21.92 8.74
C ASN A 135 -8.04 -23.07 8.01
N GLY A 136 -6.81 -23.34 8.43
CA GLY A 136 -5.94 -24.38 7.89
C GLY A 136 -5.21 -24.00 6.61
N SER A 137 -4.50 -24.97 6.05
CA SER A 137 -3.59 -24.81 4.91
C SER A 137 -4.29 -24.77 3.54
N ASP A 138 -5.57 -25.18 3.47
CA ASP A 138 -6.33 -25.29 2.22
C ASP A 138 -6.95 -23.96 1.75
N ALA A 139 -6.81 -22.88 2.52
CA ALA A 139 -7.37 -21.58 2.16
C ALA A 139 -6.64 -21.00 0.93
N PRO A 140 -7.37 -20.69 -0.16
CA PRO A 140 -6.74 -20.18 -1.38
C PRO A 140 -6.39 -18.69 -1.27
N ALA A 141 -5.52 -18.21 -2.15
CA ALA A 141 -5.43 -16.78 -2.44
C ALA A 141 -6.79 -16.25 -2.90
N LEU A 142 -7.04 -14.95 -2.73
CA LEU A 142 -8.29 -14.32 -3.13
C LEU A 142 -8.05 -13.22 -4.19
N VAL A 143 -8.96 -13.14 -5.15
CA VAL A 143 -9.00 -12.13 -6.21
C VAL A 143 -10.28 -11.32 -6.08
N GLY A 144 -10.13 -10.00 -6.04
CA GLY A 144 -11.18 -9.07 -5.65
C GLY A 144 -11.53 -8.05 -6.70
N THR A 145 -12.80 -7.66 -6.76
CA THR A 145 -13.25 -6.52 -7.57
C THR A 145 -14.35 -5.77 -6.84
N ALA A 146 -14.27 -4.44 -6.88
CA ALA A 146 -15.33 -3.55 -6.45
C ALA A 146 -15.73 -2.59 -7.58
N THR A 147 -17.01 -2.24 -7.64
CA THR A 147 -17.62 -1.36 -8.65
C THR A 147 -18.57 -0.35 -8.03
N GLY A 148 -18.80 0.76 -8.72
CA GLY A 148 -19.81 1.76 -8.33
C GLY A 148 -19.49 2.41 -6.99
N THR A 149 -20.49 2.58 -6.13
CA THR A 149 -20.31 3.26 -4.83
C THR A 149 -19.46 2.48 -3.84
N LEU A 150 -19.22 1.19 -4.11
CA LEU A 150 -18.39 0.33 -3.27
C LEU A 150 -16.90 0.36 -3.64
N ALA A 151 -16.52 0.90 -4.80
CA ALA A 151 -15.15 0.90 -5.29
C ALA A 151 -14.21 1.93 -4.61
N PRO A 152 -14.62 3.20 -4.34
CA PRO A 152 -13.74 4.22 -3.79
C PRO A 152 -13.15 3.86 -2.42
N GLY A 153 -11.87 3.52 -2.40
CA GLY A 153 -11.12 3.15 -1.18
C GLY A 153 -11.59 1.85 -0.55
N TRP A 154 -12.18 0.96 -1.36
CA TRP A 154 -12.43 -0.41 -0.94
C TRP A 154 -11.15 -1.03 -0.40
N ALA A 155 -11.22 -1.57 0.81
CA ALA A 155 -10.10 -2.19 1.50
C ALA A 155 -10.49 -3.59 1.94
N ALA A 156 -9.51 -4.48 1.89
CA ALA A 156 -9.61 -5.80 2.50
C ALA A 156 -8.30 -6.15 3.22
N GLN A 157 -8.42 -6.88 4.31
CA GLN A 157 -7.28 -7.37 5.08
C GLN A 157 -7.48 -8.83 5.40
N GLN A 158 -6.37 -9.54 5.43
CA GLN A 158 -6.24 -10.89 5.95
C GLN A 158 -5.37 -10.83 7.21
N THR A 159 -5.87 -11.38 8.32
CA THR A 159 -5.12 -11.58 9.56
C THR A 159 -5.09 -13.07 9.86
N THR A 160 -3.89 -13.64 10.00
CA THR A 160 -3.67 -15.06 10.26
C THR A 160 -2.88 -15.24 11.54
N THR A 161 -3.36 -16.11 12.42
CA THR A 161 -2.63 -16.53 13.62
C THR A 161 -2.16 -17.96 13.43
N VAL A 162 -0.88 -18.22 13.63
CA VAL A 162 -0.31 -19.56 13.68
C VAL A 162 0.23 -19.80 15.10
N THR A 163 -0.40 -20.71 15.84
CA THR A 163 -0.19 -20.84 17.29
C THR A 163 1.09 -21.62 17.66
N ALA A 164 1.62 -22.46 16.77
CA ALA A 164 2.79 -23.28 17.01
C ALA A 164 3.60 -23.60 15.73
N GLY A 165 4.82 -24.10 15.90
CA GLY A 165 5.76 -24.44 14.82
C GLY A 165 6.80 -23.34 14.56
N GLY A 166 7.69 -23.58 13.58
CA GLY A 166 8.75 -22.62 13.20
C GLY A 166 8.18 -21.30 12.67
N ALA A 167 7.05 -21.36 11.97
CA ALA A 167 6.30 -20.20 11.46
C ALA A 167 5.19 -19.75 12.43
N ARG A 168 5.43 -19.80 13.75
CA ARG A 168 4.49 -19.28 14.75
C ARG A 168 4.44 -17.74 14.66
N GLY A 169 3.25 -17.14 14.62
CA GLY A 169 3.10 -15.69 14.72
C GLY A 169 1.72 -15.17 14.33
N VAL A 170 1.58 -13.85 14.37
CA VAL A 170 0.43 -13.15 13.79
C VAL A 170 0.89 -12.42 12.53
N LEU A 171 0.31 -12.82 11.41
CA LEU A 171 0.59 -12.22 10.12
C LEU A 171 -0.61 -11.37 9.69
N GLY A 172 -0.38 -10.14 9.27
CA GLY A 172 -1.46 -9.31 8.76
C GLY A 172 -1.06 -8.60 7.49
N VAL A 173 -1.88 -8.77 6.45
CA VAL A 173 -1.64 -8.16 5.13
C VAL A 173 -2.90 -7.45 4.66
N SER A 174 -2.75 -6.19 4.27
CA SER A 174 -3.75 -5.50 3.45
C SER A 174 -3.68 -6.09 2.05
N CYS A 175 -4.79 -6.59 1.53
CA CYS A 175 -4.85 -7.08 0.16
C CYS A 175 -4.46 -5.94 -0.79
N THR A 176 -3.57 -6.21 -1.74
CA THR A 176 -2.86 -5.18 -2.50
C THR A 176 -3.53 -4.94 -3.86
N ALA A 177 -3.38 -3.73 -4.37
CA ALA A 177 -3.72 -3.44 -5.75
C ALA A 177 -2.72 -4.18 -6.68
N PRO A 178 -3.19 -4.80 -7.76
CA PRO A 178 -2.32 -5.38 -8.78
C PRO A 178 -1.56 -4.31 -9.55
N ASP A 179 -0.26 -4.52 -9.73
CA ASP A 179 0.68 -3.61 -10.37
C ASP A 179 1.75 -4.40 -11.17
N THR A 180 2.79 -3.72 -11.60
CA THR A 180 3.82 -4.17 -12.55
C THR A 180 5.24 -4.07 -12.02
N ASP A 181 5.47 -3.40 -10.88
CA ASP A 181 6.78 -3.13 -10.28
C ASP A 181 6.67 -3.23 -8.75
N PHE A 182 7.52 -4.04 -8.12
CA PHE A 182 7.47 -4.26 -6.66
C PHE A 182 8.87 -4.45 -6.06
N TRP A 183 9.14 -3.74 -4.97
CA TRP A 183 10.39 -3.82 -4.23
C TRP A 183 10.19 -4.40 -2.83
N PHE A 184 10.99 -5.41 -2.46
CA PHE A 184 10.96 -6.06 -1.14
C PHE A 184 12.33 -6.02 -0.47
N PRO A 185 12.75 -4.89 0.12
CA PRO A 185 13.95 -4.82 0.94
C PRO A 185 13.76 -5.63 2.22
N GLY A 186 14.67 -6.55 2.53
CA GLY A 186 14.57 -7.41 3.72
C GLY A 186 14.07 -8.82 3.44
N ALA A 187 14.00 -9.21 2.16
CA ALA A 187 13.91 -10.59 1.72
C ALA A 187 15.21 -11.36 2.07
N SER A 188 15.14 -12.68 1.99
CA SER A 188 16.25 -13.58 2.34
C SER A 188 16.28 -14.85 1.49
N THR A 189 17.47 -15.37 1.25
CA THR A 189 17.71 -16.74 0.74
C THR A 189 18.47 -17.60 1.75
N ALA A 190 18.62 -17.12 2.99
CA ALA A 190 19.32 -17.84 4.04
C ALA A 190 18.60 -19.13 4.45
N ARG A 191 19.38 -20.15 4.85
CA ARG A 191 18.82 -21.47 5.20
C ARG A 191 17.89 -21.47 6.42
N SER A 192 18.05 -20.53 7.34
CA SER A 192 17.15 -20.36 8.50
C SER A 192 15.85 -19.65 8.15
N ARG A 193 15.73 -19.16 6.91
CA ARG A 193 14.61 -18.37 6.41
C ARG A 193 13.86 -19.12 5.33
N GLN A 194 12.54 -19.01 5.37
CA GLN A 194 11.62 -19.51 4.36
C GLN A 194 10.84 -18.32 3.82
N ASP A 195 11.38 -17.72 2.78
CA ASP A 195 10.81 -16.54 2.14
C ASP A 195 10.09 -16.94 0.84
N TYR A 196 8.76 -16.92 0.86
CA TYR A 196 7.92 -17.24 -0.28
C TYR A 196 7.35 -15.97 -0.90
N LEU A 197 7.68 -15.71 -2.16
CA LEU A 197 7.07 -14.64 -2.93
C LEU A 197 5.75 -15.14 -3.53
N HIS A 198 4.64 -14.54 -3.11
CA HIS A 198 3.31 -14.85 -3.63
C HIS A 198 2.95 -13.86 -4.74
N LEU A 199 2.71 -14.38 -5.94
CA LEU A 199 2.26 -13.64 -7.11
C LEU A 199 0.83 -14.05 -7.43
N THR A 200 -0.11 -13.11 -7.33
CA THR A 200 -1.53 -13.36 -7.58
C THR A 200 -2.02 -12.56 -8.77
N ASN A 201 -2.47 -13.26 -9.81
CA ASN A 201 -2.98 -12.65 -11.03
C ASN A 201 -4.52 -12.49 -10.93
N PRO A 202 -5.03 -11.26 -10.89
CA PRO A 202 -6.46 -10.98 -10.86
C PRO A 202 -7.12 -11.03 -12.24
N ASP A 203 -6.37 -11.10 -13.33
CA ASP A 203 -6.88 -10.89 -14.67
C ASP A 203 -7.27 -12.22 -15.33
N ASP A 204 -8.05 -12.14 -16.41
CA ASP A 204 -8.55 -13.31 -17.15
C ASP A 204 -7.54 -13.86 -18.18
N SER A 205 -6.38 -13.23 -18.29
CA SER A 205 -5.23 -13.68 -19.09
C SER A 205 -4.04 -13.96 -18.18
N ALA A 206 -3.15 -14.86 -18.61
CA ALA A 206 -1.91 -15.10 -17.88
C ALA A 206 -1.03 -13.83 -17.82
N ALA A 207 -0.34 -13.66 -16.69
CA ALA A 207 0.70 -12.66 -16.51
C ALA A 207 2.08 -13.33 -16.53
N VAL A 208 3.12 -12.57 -16.86
CA VAL A 208 4.50 -13.05 -16.87
C VAL A 208 5.35 -12.09 -16.06
N ALA A 209 6.02 -12.60 -15.04
CA ALA A 209 6.83 -11.82 -14.10
C ALA A 209 8.30 -12.27 -14.09
N ASP A 210 9.19 -11.33 -13.81
CA ASP A 210 10.61 -11.55 -13.57
C ASP A 210 10.94 -11.17 -12.12
N ILE A 211 11.85 -11.93 -11.50
CA ILE A 211 12.29 -11.76 -10.12
C ILE A 211 13.82 -11.59 -10.11
N GLN A 212 14.27 -10.41 -9.69
CA GLN A 212 15.67 -10.09 -9.51
C GLN A 212 16.00 -10.01 -8.02
N LEU A 213 17.18 -10.46 -7.62
CA LEU A 213 17.65 -10.47 -6.24
C LEU A 213 18.92 -9.64 -6.12
N PHE A 214 19.02 -8.76 -5.12
CA PHE A 214 20.17 -7.88 -4.90
C PHE A 214 20.69 -7.99 -3.48
N GLY A 215 21.94 -8.40 -3.31
CA GLY A 215 22.62 -8.49 -2.02
C GLY A 215 23.62 -7.36 -1.80
N ALA A 216 24.40 -7.47 -0.73
CA ALA A 216 25.44 -6.50 -0.37
C ALA A 216 26.62 -6.42 -1.36
N LYS A 217 26.70 -7.37 -2.30
CA LYS A 217 27.73 -7.43 -3.34
C LYS A 217 27.20 -7.08 -4.74
N GLY A 218 25.93 -6.67 -4.84
CA GLY A 218 25.26 -6.43 -6.12
C GLY A 218 24.18 -7.46 -6.42
N ALA A 219 23.84 -7.60 -7.70
CA ALA A 219 22.91 -8.63 -8.17
C ALA A 219 23.37 -10.03 -7.74
N VAL A 220 22.44 -10.82 -7.22
CA VAL A 220 22.60 -12.24 -6.92
C VAL A 220 22.15 -13.02 -8.15
N THR A 221 22.96 -14.00 -8.56
CA THR A 221 22.64 -14.77 -9.77
C THR A 221 21.41 -15.64 -9.51
N SER A 222 20.39 -15.50 -10.36
CA SER A 222 19.17 -16.30 -10.31
C SER A 222 19.13 -17.23 -11.51
N GLU A 223 18.86 -18.52 -11.30
CA GLU A 223 18.82 -19.53 -12.37
C GLU A 223 17.45 -19.63 -13.05
N VAL A 224 16.38 -19.29 -12.32
CA VAL A 224 14.99 -19.53 -12.73
C VAL A 224 14.04 -18.36 -12.44
N GLY A 225 14.57 -17.18 -12.10
CA GLY A 225 13.76 -16.00 -11.73
C GLY A 225 13.06 -15.29 -12.89
N ASP A 226 13.38 -15.62 -14.14
CA ASP A 226 12.85 -14.92 -15.32
C ASP A 226 11.67 -15.69 -15.96
N GLY A 227 10.65 -14.95 -16.42
CA GLY A 227 9.56 -15.49 -17.21
C GLY A 227 8.55 -16.35 -16.44
N ILE A 228 8.40 -16.09 -15.13
CA ILE A 228 7.43 -16.78 -14.27
C ILE A 228 6.01 -16.52 -14.77
N THR A 229 5.35 -17.58 -15.25
CA THR A 229 3.97 -17.49 -15.72
C THR A 229 3.02 -17.61 -14.53
N VAL A 230 2.14 -16.63 -14.37
CA VAL A 230 1.06 -16.64 -13.38
C VAL A 230 -0.26 -16.77 -14.13
N PRO A 231 -0.92 -17.95 -14.11
CA PRO A 231 -2.14 -18.18 -14.87
C PRO A 231 -3.27 -17.22 -14.49
N ALA A 232 -4.24 -17.08 -15.39
CA ALA A 232 -5.42 -16.25 -15.18
C ALA A 232 -6.11 -16.58 -13.85
N ARG A 233 -6.50 -15.54 -13.10
CA ARG A 233 -7.24 -15.66 -11.83
C ARG A 233 -6.58 -16.59 -10.80
N SER A 234 -5.27 -16.83 -10.88
CA SER A 234 -4.54 -17.83 -10.09
C SER A 234 -3.44 -17.19 -9.24
N SER A 235 -2.84 -17.97 -8.34
CA SER A 235 -1.71 -17.53 -7.51
C SER A 235 -0.58 -18.56 -7.54
N VAL A 236 0.66 -18.08 -7.64
CA VAL A 236 1.89 -18.87 -7.61
C VAL A 236 2.72 -18.39 -6.42
N ALA A 237 3.25 -19.33 -5.63
CA ALA A 237 4.18 -19.03 -4.54
C ALA A 237 5.56 -19.61 -4.86
N LEU A 238 6.59 -18.77 -4.85
CA LEU A 238 7.96 -19.16 -5.18
C LEU A 238 8.86 -19.01 -3.94
N LEU A 239 9.54 -20.09 -3.55
CA LEU A 239 10.54 -20.03 -2.48
C LEU A 239 11.82 -19.37 -3.02
N LEU A 240 12.21 -18.22 -2.47
CA LEU A 240 13.33 -17.43 -3.00
C LEU A 240 14.65 -18.19 -2.98
N SER A 241 14.90 -19.04 -1.98
CA SER A 241 16.12 -19.86 -1.86
C SER A 241 16.22 -20.97 -2.92
N THR A 242 15.18 -21.19 -3.74
CA THR A 242 15.24 -22.09 -4.90
C THR A 242 15.63 -21.38 -6.19
N LEU A 243 15.66 -20.04 -6.18
CA LEU A 243 16.04 -19.23 -7.34
C LEU A 243 17.57 -19.13 -7.49
N THR A 244 18.32 -19.38 -6.41
CA THR A 244 19.78 -19.20 -6.35
C THR A 244 20.42 -20.14 -5.34
N ASP A 245 21.65 -20.57 -5.60
CA ASP A 245 22.48 -21.32 -4.65
C ASP A 245 23.12 -20.43 -3.57
N GLU A 246 23.09 -19.10 -3.75
CA GLU A 246 23.68 -18.15 -2.82
C GLU A 246 22.79 -17.96 -1.58
N SER A 247 23.32 -18.32 -0.40
CA SER A 247 22.66 -18.08 0.89
C SER A 247 22.95 -16.65 1.38
N VAL A 248 21.98 -15.75 1.26
CA VAL A 248 22.10 -14.33 1.63
C VAL A 248 21.04 -13.98 2.67
N ASN A 249 21.48 -13.46 3.83
CA ASN A 249 20.59 -13.12 4.95
C ASN A 249 19.66 -11.96 4.62
N ASP A 250 20.22 -10.87 4.12
CA ASP A 250 19.49 -9.63 3.81
C ASP A 250 19.71 -9.30 2.34
N LEU A 251 18.63 -9.31 1.57
CA LEU A 251 18.62 -8.91 0.16
C LEU A 251 17.39 -8.05 -0.14
N THR A 252 17.39 -7.44 -1.32
CA THR A 252 16.23 -6.78 -1.90
C THR A 252 15.75 -7.60 -3.09
N ALA A 253 14.50 -8.04 -3.07
CA ALA A 253 13.87 -8.65 -4.24
C ALA A 253 13.12 -7.58 -5.05
N HIS A 254 13.21 -7.68 -6.37
CA HIS A 254 12.52 -6.81 -7.31
C HIS A 254 11.69 -7.65 -8.27
N VAL A 255 10.40 -7.37 -8.35
CA VAL A 255 9.46 -8.10 -9.21
C VAL A 255 8.95 -7.15 -10.26
N THR A 256 9.11 -7.51 -11.53
CA THR A 256 8.55 -6.75 -12.66
C THR A 256 7.68 -7.65 -13.53
N THR A 257 6.63 -7.11 -14.14
CA THR A 257 5.82 -7.87 -15.10
C THR A 257 6.15 -7.50 -16.54
N ARG A 258 6.41 -8.50 -17.38
CA ARG A 258 6.56 -8.34 -18.84
C ARG A 258 5.22 -8.13 -19.54
N SER A 259 4.17 -8.74 -18.98
CA SER A 259 2.81 -8.67 -19.51
C SER A 259 1.80 -8.95 -18.40
N GLY A 260 0.64 -8.27 -18.46
CA GLY A 260 -0.38 -8.35 -17.42
C GLY A 260 0.04 -7.60 -16.16
N ARG A 261 -0.66 -7.85 -15.05
CA ARG A 261 -0.35 -7.32 -13.72
C ARG A 261 -0.54 -8.41 -12.69
N VAL A 262 0.13 -8.28 -11.56
CA VAL A 262 0.00 -9.20 -10.42
C VAL A 262 -0.09 -8.39 -9.14
N GLY A 263 -0.64 -8.93 -8.06
CA GLY A 263 -0.23 -8.48 -6.73
C GLY A 263 0.91 -9.35 -6.24
N ALA A 264 1.90 -8.71 -5.62
CA ALA A 264 3.06 -9.38 -5.06
C ALA A 264 3.19 -9.07 -3.56
N VAL A 265 3.39 -10.10 -2.75
CA VAL A 265 3.69 -10.00 -1.31
C VAL A 265 4.63 -11.12 -0.89
N LEU A 266 5.53 -10.84 0.05
CA LEU A 266 6.51 -11.80 0.52
C LEU A 266 6.07 -12.35 1.89
N LEU A 267 5.83 -13.66 1.96
CA LEU A 267 5.73 -14.37 3.22
C LEU A 267 7.13 -14.66 3.73
N THR A 268 7.42 -14.27 4.96
CA THR A 268 8.72 -14.57 5.59
C THR A 268 8.47 -15.44 6.80
N ALA A 269 9.29 -16.48 6.98
CA ALA A 269 9.36 -17.23 8.23
C ALA A 269 10.82 -17.46 8.61
N ASP A 270 11.16 -17.18 9.86
CA ASP A 270 12.49 -17.44 10.43
C ASP A 270 12.37 -18.51 11.52
N ASP A 271 13.20 -19.54 11.41
CA ASP A 271 13.22 -20.66 12.34
C ASP A 271 13.53 -20.19 13.77
N GLY A 272 12.48 -20.06 14.58
CA GLY A 272 12.56 -19.69 15.99
C GLY A 272 12.25 -18.22 16.29
N SER A 273 12.16 -17.35 15.28
CA SER A 273 11.85 -15.92 15.46
C SER A 273 10.46 -15.53 14.95
N GLY A 274 9.75 -16.40 14.23
CA GLY A 274 8.35 -16.23 13.87
C GLY A 274 8.12 -15.99 12.37
N THR A 275 6.99 -15.38 12.02
CA THR A 275 6.58 -15.17 10.63
C THR A 275 5.73 -13.89 10.49
N ASP A 276 5.87 -13.18 9.38
CA ASP A 276 4.99 -12.06 8.98
C ASP A 276 5.05 -11.86 7.47
N TRP A 277 4.13 -11.04 6.96
CA TRP A 277 4.11 -10.54 5.59
C TRP A 277 4.98 -9.29 5.44
N LEU A 278 5.78 -9.24 4.38
CA LEU A 278 6.39 -8.02 3.86
C LEU A 278 5.64 -7.62 2.58
N THR A 279 4.90 -6.51 2.64
CA THR A 279 4.34 -5.87 1.45
C THR A 279 5.41 -5.08 0.70
N ALA A 280 5.17 -4.79 -0.58
CA ALA A 280 6.09 -3.99 -1.37
C ALA A 280 6.31 -2.61 -0.74
N ALA A 281 7.55 -2.14 -0.78
CA ALA A 281 7.88 -0.76 -0.48
C ALA A 281 7.30 0.17 -1.54
N ALA A 282 7.02 1.41 -1.14
CA ALA A 282 6.69 2.47 -2.08
C ALA A 282 7.83 2.69 -3.09
N ASP A 283 7.47 3.27 -4.23
CA ASP A 283 8.39 3.56 -5.33
C ASP A 283 9.69 4.23 -4.88
N PRO A 284 10.82 3.95 -5.55
CA PRO A 284 12.11 4.53 -5.23
C PRO A 284 12.03 6.06 -5.08
N SER A 285 12.46 6.57 -3.92
CA SER A 285 12.41 7.99 -3.60
C SER A 285 13.63 8.41 -2.77
N GLY A 286 14.02 9.68 -2.87
CA GLY A 286 15.13 10.22 -2.07
C GLY A 286 14.77 10.49 -0.61
N THR A 287 13.49 10.41 -0.23
CA THR A 287 13.05 10.52 1.18
C THR A 287 12.01 9.46 1.46
N LEU A 288 12.26 8.66 2.49
CA LEU A 288 11.42 7.51 2.87
C LEU A 288 10.95 7.63 4.31
N VAL A 289 9.77 7.08 4.60
CA VAL A 289 9.22 7.00 5.96
C VAL A 289 8.70 5.59 6.20
N MET A 290 9.10 5.01 7.33
CA MET A 290 8.66 3.69 7.83
C MET A 290 7.95 3.91 9.18
N PRO A 291 6.61 4.04 9.19
CA PRO A 291 5.87 4.46 10.37
C PRO A 291 5.61 3.32 11.37
N GLY A 292 5.64 3.63 12.67
CA GLY A 292 5.07 2.78 13.72
C GLY A 292 5.93 1.62 14.20
N ILE A 293 7.20 1.90 14.49
CA ILE A 293 8.06 1.01 15.28
C ILE A 293 7.49 0.93 16.71
N PRO A 294 7.12 -0.26 17.21
CA PRO A 294 6.59 -0.44 18.57
C PRO A 294 7.58 -0.02 19.66
N ALA A 295 7.04 0.46 20.78
CA ALA A 295 7.80 0.96 21.92
C ALA A 295 8.74 -0.09 22.55
N ASP A 296 8.34 -1.36 22.49
CA ASP A 296 9.02 -2.52 23.06
C ASP A 296 9.81 -3.31 22.00
N ALA A 297 10.12 -2.71 20.85
CA ALA A 297 11.06 -3.27 19.89
C ALA A 297 12.43 -3.50 20.54
N THR A 298 12.91 -4.73 20.49
CA THR A 298 14.21 -5.15 21.04
C THR A 298 15.32 -5.07 20.01
N SER A 299 14.97 -5.13 18.73
CA SER A 299 15.89 -4.92 17.61
C SER A 299 15.12 -4.35 16.42
N VAL A 300 15.73 -3.41 15.71
CA VAL A 300 15.25 -2.85 14.45
C VAL A 300 16.39 -2.92 13.46
N GLN A 301 16.20 -3.65 12.37
CA GLN A 301 17.15 -3.73 11.27
C GLN A 301 16.59 -2.95 10.08
N LEU A 302 17.38 -2.02 9.54
CA LEU A 302 17.06 -1.30 8.31
C LEU A 302 17.74 -2.01 7.14
N VAL A 303 16.96 -2.34 6.10
CA VAL A 303 17.45 -2.85 4.82
C VAL A 303 17.08 -1.86 3.73
N ALA A 304 18.05 -1.41 2.93
CA ALA A 304 17.86 -0.39 1.91
C ALA A 304 18.63 -0.71 0.62
N PHE A 305 18.11 -0.25 -0.51
CA PHE A 305 18.68 -0.51 -1.84
C PHE A 305 18.58 0.73 -2.74
N ALA A 306 19.61 0.96 -3.56
CA ALA A 306 19.67 2.05 -4.52
C ALA A 306 19.54 1.48 -5.96
N PRO A 307 18.36 1.56 -6.59
CA PRO A 307 18.13 0.98 -7.93
C PRO A 307 18.81 1.75 -9.07
N GLY A 308 19.18 3.02 -8.87
CA GLY A 308 19.80 3.84 -9.90
C GLY A 308 21.32 3.67 -10.00
N GLU A 309 21.92 4.36 -10.97
CA GLU A 309 23.36 4.33 -11.30
C GLU A 309 24.26 5.14 -10.34
N SER A 310 23.71 5.67 -9.25
CA SER A 310 24.43 6.53 -8.31
C SER A 310 24.28 6.02 -6.90
N ASP A 311 25.35 6.18 -6.11
CA ASP A 311 25.31 5.91 -4.68
C ASP A 311 24.34 6.88 -3.98
N ALA A 312 23.78 6.44 -2.87
CA ALA A 312 22.90 7.21 -2.01
C ALA A 312 23.50 7.32 -0.61
N ASP A 313 23.68 8.56 -0.14
CA ASP A 313 24.01 8.85 1.25
C ASP A 313 22.77 9.42 1.94
N VAL A 314 22.25 8.69 2.92
CA VAL A 314 21.03 9.07 3.64
C VAL A 314 21.28 9.21 5.13
N LYS A 315 20.63 10.21 5.74
CA LYS A 315 20.52 10.36 7.19
C LYS A 315 19.45 9.44 7.72
N ILE A 316 19.75 8.69 8.78
CA ILE A 316 18.79 7.88 9.51
C ILE A 316 18.27 8.69 10.70
N GLN A 317 16.95 8.81 10.82
CA GLN A 317 16.33 9.65 11.84
C GLN A 317 15.12 8.96 12.46
N LEU A 318 15.10 8.78 13.78
CA LEU A 318 13.94 8.31 14.52
C LEU A 318 13.07 9.51 14.92
N MET A 319 11.84 9.54 14.44
CA MET A 319 10.81 10.49 14.83
C MET A 319 10.05 9.93 16.04
N GLY A 320 10.39 10.41 17.24
CA GLY A 320 9.69 10.06 18.48
C GLY A 320 8.50 10.97 18.77
N LYS A 321 7.96 10.88 19.99
CA LYS A 321 6.77 11.65 20.41
C LYS A 321 6.95 13.17 20.38
N ASN A 322 8.13 13.65 20.78
CA ASN A 322 8.39 15.08 20.98
C ASN A 322 9.44 15.65 20.02
N THR A 323 10.33 14.80 19.49
CA THR A 323 11.46 15.23 18.68
C THR A 323 11.89 14.13 17.71
N THR A 324 12.56 14.54 16.64
CA THR A 324 13.39 13.67 15.82
C THR A 324 14.79 13.58 16.42
N PHE A 325 15.44 12.42 16.39
CA PHE A 325 16.85 12.25 16.75
C PHE A 325 17.56 11.26 15.81
N ALA A 326 18.88 11.39 15.71
CA ALA A 326 19.71 10.44 14.98
C ALA A 326 20.10 9.26 15.89
N PRO A 327 20.05 8.00 15.43
CA PRO A 327 20.53 6.87 16.19
C PRO A 327 22.06 6.96 16.40
N ALA A 328 22.50 6.70 17.63
CA ALA A 328 23.91 6.78 17.98
C ALA A 328 24.75 5.77 17.18
N GLY A 329 25.80 6.26 16.50
CA GLY A 329 26.69 5.45 15.68
C GLY A 329 26.13 5.01 14.32
N ASN A 330 24.87 5.35 14.01
CA ASN A 330 24.17 4.99 12.78
C ASN A 330 23.37 6.20 12.24
N ASP A 331 23.94 7.40 12.30
CA ASP A 331 23.27 8.64 11.88
C ASP A 331 23.19 8.80 10.36
N THR A 332 24.06 8.10 9.62
CA THR A 332 24.09 8.05 8.17
C THR A 332 24.25 6.61 7.66
N LEU A 333 23.76 6.36 6.45
CA LEU A 333 23.92 5.12 5.71
C LEU A 333 24.33 5.43 4.28
N HIS A 334 25.43 4.81 3.86
CA HIS A 334 25.90 4.83 2.48
C HIS A 334 25.41 3.57 1.77
N ILE A 335 24.71 3.75 0.65
CA ILE A 335 24.10 2.69 -0.15
C ILE A 335 24.72 2.79 -1.54
N LYS A 336 25.47 1.76 -1.94
CA LYS A 336 26.05 1.73 -3.27
C LYS A 336 24.98 1.43 -4.32
N SER A 337 25.13 2.04 -5.49
CA SER A 337 24.31 1.73 -6.67
C SER A 337 24.25 0.22 -6.90
N GLY A 338 23.04 -0.31 -7.10
CA GLY A 338 22.81 -1.73 -7.38
C GLY A 338 23.11 -2.68 -6.22
N MET A 339 23.34 -2.19 -5.00
CA MET A 339 23.65 -3.01 -3.81
C MET A 339 22.65 -2.79 -2.67
N THR A 340 22.39 -3.86 -1.92
CA THR A 340 21.62 -3.78 -0.67
C THR A 340 22.55 -3.45 0.50
N ALA A 341 22.17 -2.45 1.31
CA ALA A 341 22.86 -2.08 2.53
C ALA A 341 21.96 -2.35 3.74
N THR A 342 22.56 -2.81 4.84
CA THR A 342 21.85 -3.17 6.07
C THR A 342 22.48 -2.48 7.28
N VAL A 343 21.63 -2.02 8.21
CA VAL A 343 22.06 -1.42 9.49
C VAL A 343 21.23 -1.99 10.63
N ASP A 344 21.90 -2.49 11.67
CA ASP A 344 21.25 -2.88 12.92
C ASP A 344 21.18 -1.67 13.88
N LEU A 345 19.96 -1.17 14.08
CA LEU A 345 19.65 -0.03 14.92
C LEU A 345 19.37 -0.43 16.38
N LYS A 346 19.40 -1.73 16.71
CA LYS A 346 19.16 -2.27 18.06
C LYS A 346 17.80 -1.81 18.62
N ASP A 347 17.71 -1.60 19.93
CA ASP A 347 16.53 -1.12 20.65
C ASP A 347 16.32 0.40 20.50
N ILE A 348 16.30 0.88 19.25
CA ILE A 348 16.31 2.31 18.92
C ILE A 348 15.18 3.12 19.60
N THR A 349 14.03 2.49 19.85
CA THR A 349 12.85 3.12 20.46
C THR A 349 12.99 3.41 21.95
N ARG A 350 13.87 2.69 22.67
CA ARG A 350 14.13 2.87 24.11
C ARG A 350 12.85 2.99 24.97
N GLY A 351 11.79 2.26 24.62
CA GLY A 351 10.52 2.28 25.36
C GLY A 351 9.49 3.31 24.89
N GLU A 352 9.77 4.11 23.84
CA GLU A 352 8.81 5.03 23.22
C GLU A 352 8.55 4.67 21.76
N PRO A 353 7.28 4.59 21.31
CA PRO A 353 6.98 4.27 19.92
C PRO A 353 7.47 5.39 18.99
N GLY A 354 7.87 5.03 17.77
CA GLY A 354 8.44 5.98 16.82
C GLY A 354 8.28 5.56 15.37
N SER A 355 8.84 6.36 14.47
CA SER A 355 8.86 6.10 13.03
C SER A 355 10.22 6.46 12.46
N LEU A 356 10.75 5.67 11.54
CA LEU A 356 12.03 5.99 10.92
C LEU A 356 11.81 6.86 9.68
N ARG A 357 12.67 7.86 9.50
CA ARG A 357 12.75 8.68 8.29
C ARG A 357 14.16 8.63 7.73
N LEU A 358 14.26 8.43 6.43
CA LEU A 358 15.49 8.57 5.66
C LEU A 358 15.41 9.84 4.83
N THR A 359 16.46 10.65 4.86
CA THR A 359 16.57 11.88 4.04
C THR A 359 17.96 11.98 3.42
N PRO A 360 18.15 12.65 2.28
CA PRO A 360 19.47 12.80 1.70
C PRO A 360 20.42 13.55 2.63
N VAL A 361 21.69 13.12 2.69
CA VAL A 361 22.73 13.87 3.40
C VAL A 361 22.92 15.24 2.75
N GLU A 362 23.00 15.26 1.42
CA GLU A 362 23.08 16.45 0.58
C GLU A 362 21.69 16.85 0.07
N LYS A 363 21.19 18.03 0.45
CA LYS A 363 19.82 18.49 0.11
C LYS A 363 19.52 18.54 -1.40
N ASN A 364 20.55 18.70 -2.23
CA ASN A 364 20.40 18.83 -3.68
C ASN A 364 20.71 17.54 -4.45
N ARG A 365 20.98 16.44 -3.73
CA ARG A 365 21.29 15.13 -4.31
C ARG A 365 20.41 14.06 -3.67
N ALA A 366 19.19 13.96 -4.17
CA ALA A 366 18.20 13.00 -3.71
C ALA A 366 18.24 11.75 -4.60
N THR A 367 19.20 10.86 -4.37
CA THR A 367 19.26 9.57 -5.07
C THR A 367 18.07 8.70 -4.66
N PRO A 368 17.24 8.19 -5.59
CA PRO A 368 16.13 7.30 -5.27
C PRO A 368 16.60 6.01 -4.61
N ILE A 369 15.93 5.63 -3.52
CA ILE A 369 16.16 4.37 -2.80
C ILE A 369 14.83 3.73 -2.41
N VAL A 370 14.87 2.43 -2.10
CA VAL A 370 13.79 1.70 -1.43
C VAL A 370 14.31 1.15 -0.10
N ALA A 371 13.44 1.00 0.89
CA ALA A 371 13.83 0.48 2.20
C ALA A 371 12.67 -0.18 2.95
N ALA A 372 13.01 -1.04 3.90
CA ALA A 372 12.08 -1.58 4.89
C ALA A 372 12.79 -1.82 6.22
N LEU A 373 12.01 -1.94 7.28
CA LEU A 373 12.48 -2.38 8.59
C LEU A 373 12.05 -3.81 8.85
N GLN A 374 12.95 -4.62 9.40
CA GLN A 374 12.59 -5.77 10.20
C GLN A 374 12.61 -5.36 11.67
N VAL A 375 11.51 -5.59 12.38
CA VAL A 375 11.36 -5.21 13.78
C VAL A 375 11.13 -6.45 14.62
N VAL A 376 11.98 -6.69 15.61
CA VAL A 376 11.86 -7.81 16.55
C VAL A 376 11.34 -7.30 17.89
N ARG A 377 10.41 -8.03 18.49
CA ARG A 377 9.92 -7.84 19.86
C ARG A 377 10.16 -9.13 20.66
N GLY A 378 10.34 -9.00 21.98
CA GLY A 378 10.58 -10.13 22.86
C GLY A 378 12.02 -10.68 22.82
N THR A 379 12.28 -11.76 23.56
CA THR A 379 13.61 -12.37 23.68
C THR A 379 13.53 -13.90 23.73
N GLY A 380 14.57 -14.57 23.23
CA GLY A 380 14.64 -16.03 23.18
C GLY A 380 13.41 -16.65 22.49
N ALA A 381 12.85 -17.71 23.08
CA ALA A 381 11.68 -18.41 22.53
C ALA A 381 10.38 -17.58 22.48
N LYS A 382 10.37 -16.34 23.02
CA LYS A 382 9.25 -15.41 22.96
C LYS A 382 9.46 -14.29 21.94
N GLN A 383 10.43 -14.45 21.03
CA GLN A 383 10.64 -13.52 19.95
C GLN A 383 9.53 -13.63 18.91
N GLU A 384 9.19 -12.48 18.36
CA GLU A 384 8.45 -12.35 17.12
C GLU A 384 9.00 -11.18 16.33
N TYR A 385 8.84 -11.23 15.01
CA TYR A 385 9.20 -10.11 14.15
C TYR A 385 8.08 -9.74 13.19
N ALA A 386 8.11 -8.49 12.76
CA ALA A 386 7.22 -7.93 11.75
C ALA A 386 8.01 -7.02 10.81
N TYR A 387 7.44 -6.72 9.65
CA TYR A 387 8.05 -5.81 8.69
C TYR A 387 7.35 -4.45 8.65
N ILE A 388 8.11 -3.40 8.37
CA ILE A 388 7.60 -2.05 8.10
C ILE A 388 8.28 -1.52 6.83
N PRO A 389 7.69 -1.73 5.63
CA PRO A 389 8.22 -1.14 4.41
C PRO A 389 8.09 0.38 4.42
N ALA A 390 8.98 1.05 3.67
CA ALA A 390 8.78 2.46 3.37
C ALA A 390 7.46 2.64 2.62
N THR A 391 6.65 3.61 3.04
CA THR A 391 5.29 3.79 2.53
C THR A 391 5.05 5.23 2.12
N GLY A 392 4.18 5.41 1.12
CA GLY A 392 3.59 6.72 0.82
C GLY A 392 2.77 7.26 1.99
N PRO A 393 2.45 8.58 1.98
CA PRO A 393 1.57 9.17 2.98
C PRO A 393 0.13 8.67 2.82
N VAL A 394 -0.70 8.92 3.84
CA VAL A 394 -2.15 8.67 3.86
C VAL A 394 -2.89 9.34 2.70
N GLY A 395 -2.31 10.40 2.11
CA GLY A 395 -2.93 11.13 1.01
C GLY A 395 -4.28 11.74 1.39
N ALA A 396 -5.26 11.60 0.51
CA ALA A 396 -6.63 12.02 0.75
C ALA A 396 -7.30 11.15 1.81
N ARG A 397 -7.07 9.84 1.75
CA ARG A 397 -7.66 8.86 2.67
C ARG A 397 -6.89 7.54 2.63
N ALA A 398 -6.77 6.89 3.78
CA ALA A 398 -6.30 5.52 3.89
C ALA A 398 -7.22 4.73 4.84
N SER A 399 -7.36 3.42 4.63
CA SER A 399 -8.18 2.57 5.50
C SER A 399 -7.42 1.30 5.94
N VAL A 400 -7.63 0.89 7.19
CA VAL A 400 -7.16 -0.41 7.72
C VAL A 400 -8.32 -1.09 8.42
N THR A 401 -8.48 -2.39 8.19
CA THR A 401 -9.63 -3.17 8.69
C THR A 401 -9.21 -4.09 9.84
N ASP A 402 -10.11 -4.98 10.30
CA ASP A 402 -9.88 -5.92 11.42
C ASP A 402 -9.29 -5.29 12.70
N ASN A 403 -9.76 -4.09 13.07
CA ASN A 403 -9.46 -3.55 14.39
C ASN A 403 -10.39 -4.19 15.41
N ARG A 404 -9.85 -4.54 16.56
CA ARG A 404 -10.54 -5.27 17.63
C ARG A 404 -10.75 -4.36 18.84
N ALA A 405 -11.45 -4.88 19.84
CA ALA A 405 -11.65 -4.15 21.10
C ALA A 405 -10.34 -3.70 21.76
N LYS A 406 -9.26 -4.45 21.55
CA LYS A 406 -7.92 -4.22 22.10
C LYS A 406 -6.86 -4.70 21.09
N GLY A 407 -5.62 -4.28 21.28
CA GLY A 407 -4.46 -4.76 20.51
C GLY A 407 -4.06 -3.87 19.34
N SER A 408 -4.94 -2.97 18.89
CA SER A 408 -4.65 -2.01 17.81
C SER A 408 -3.97 -0.75 18.34
N THR A 409 -2.87 -0.34 17.70
CA THR A 409 -2.23 0.97 17.87
C THR A 409 -2.05 1.61 16.50
N LEU A 410 -2.62 2.79 16.30
CA LEU A 410 -2.44 3.61 15.11
C LEU A 410 -1.26 4.56 15.33
N SER A 411 -0.23 4.46 14.48
CA SER A 411 0.90 5.39 14.46
C SER A 411 0.67 6.45 13.37
N LEU A 412 0.84 7.73 13.72
CA LEU A 412 0.74 8.86 12.81
C LEU A 412 2.05 9.66 12.84
N ALA A 413 2.77 9.67 11.72
CA ALA A 413 4.06 10.34 11.58
C ALA A 413 3.97 11.54 10.64
N ALA A 414 4.34 12.72 11.11
CA ALA A 414 4.33 13.94 10.31
C ALA A 414 5.78 14.41 10.07
N PRO A 415 6.46 13.96 8.98
CA PRO A 415 7.88 14.21 8.81
C PRO A 415 8.24 15.68 8.62
N GLY A 416 7.49 16.44 7.82
CA GLY A 416 7.89 17.79 7.39
C GLY A 416 7.20 18.94 8.13
N ALA A 417 5.89 18.83 8.34
CA ALA A 417 5.07 19.92 8.90
C ALA A 417 3.97 19.37 9.80
N THR A 418 3.52 20.18 10.75
CA THR A 418 2.40 19.83 11.63
C THR A 418 1.15 19.60 10.79
N ALA A 419 0.39 18.56 11.11
CA ALA A 419 -0.80 18.15 10.38
C ALA A 419 -1.97 17.88 11.32
N LYS A 420 -3.19 18.15 10.82
CA LYS A 420 -4.42 17.70 11.45
C LYS A 420 -4.92 16.45 10.74
N VAL A 421 -5.13 15.40 11.51
CA VAL A 421 -5.56 14.09 11.01
C VAL A 421 -6.91 13.77 11.60
N LYS A 422 -7.87 13.44 10.75
CA LYS A 422 -9.18 12.92 11.17
C LYS A 422 -9.13 11.41 11.09
N VAL A 423 -9.54 10.73 12.16
CA VAL A 423 -9.63 9.28 12.22
C VAL A 423 -11.08 8.92 12.49
N THR A 424 -11.67 8.17 11.56
CA THR A 424 -13.02 7.65 11.67
C THR A 424 -12.96 6.17 12.02
N THR A 425 -13.54 5.81 13.16
CA THR A 425 -13.84 4.44 13.54
C THR A 425 -15.19 4.06 12.93
N SER A 426 -15.24 3.04 12.07
CA SER A 426 -16.50 2.57 11.47
C SER A 426 -17.45 1.96 12.51
N ALA A 427 -18.69 1.68 12.14
CA ALA A 427 -19.49 0.71 12.89
C ALA A 427 -18.75 -0.64 12.97
N GLY A 428 -19.03 -1.43 14.02
CA GLY A 428 -18.56 -2.81 14.07
C GLY A 428 -19.35 -3.68 13.09
N SER A 429 -18.74 -4.77 12.64
CA SER A 429 -19.39 -5.74 11.74
C SER A 429 -20.68 -6.34 12.31
N GLY A 430 -20.76 -6.47 13.64
CA GLY A 430 -21.95 -6.92 14.37
C GLY A 430 -22.83 -5.78 14.92
N GLY A 431 -22.53 -4.52 14.61
CA GLY A 431 -23.27 -3.34 15.06
C GLY A 431 -22.43 -2.28 15.77
N GLY A 432 -23.10 -1.20 16.19
CA GLY A 432 -22.51 0.00 16.77
C GLY A 432 -22.57 1.19 15.81
N GLU A 433 -22.19 2.37 16.30
CA GLU A 433 -22.20 3.62 15.53
C GLU A 433 -20.79 4.13 15.27
N ALA A 434 -20.56 4.64 14.06
CA ALA A 434 -19.26 5.21 13.71
C ALA A 434 -18.92 6.41 14.62
N ALA A 435 -17.62 6.59 14.89
CA ALA A 435 -17.11 7.67 15.71
C ALA A 435 -15.94 8.38 15.01
N VAL A 436 -15.76 9.66 15.29
CA VAL A 436 -14.69 10.47 14.68
C VAL A 436 -13.88 11.14 15.77
N GLU A 437 -12.56 11.03 15.68
CA GLU A 437 -11.61 11.80 16.48
C GLU A 437 -10.66 12.57 15.57
N THR A 438 -10.13 13.70 16.05
CA THR A 438 -9.14 14.50 15.31
C THR A 438 -7.90 14.68 16.16
N TYR A 439 -6.74 14.43 15.54
CA TYR A 439 -5.43 14.53 16.16
C TYR A 439 -4.62 15.64 15.48
N THR A 440 -3.77 16.31 16.25
CA THR A 440 -2.77 17.24 15.73
C THR A 440 -1.39 16.64 15.92
N VAL A 441 -0.77 16.21 14.83
CA VAL A 441 0.56 15.59 14.81
C VAL A 441 1.59 16.67 14.53
N LYS A 442 2.56 16.85 15.42
CA LYS A 442 3.58 17.90 15.28
C LYS A 442 4.61 17.51 14.22
N ALA A 443 5.17 18.51 13.54
CA ALA A 443 6.27 18.31 12.60
C ALA A 443 7.45 17.56 13.24
N GLY A 444 8.00 16.58 12.52
CA GLY A 444 9.13 15.76 12.97
C GLY A 444 8.81 14.79 14.11
N THR A 445 7.54 14.47 14.35
CA THR A 445 7.12 13.57 15.44
C THR A 445 6.25 12.42 14.95
N THR A 446 6.19 11.39 15.79
CA THR A 446 5.23 10.28 15.69
C THR A 446 4.26 10.33 16.87
N MET A 447 2.97 10.22 16.58
CA MET A 447 1.92 10.07 17.59
C MET A 447 1.36 8.66 17.52
N ALA A 448 1.47 7.91 18.62
CA ALA A 448 0.78 6.63 18.79
C ALA A 448 -0.59 6.86 19.45
N VAL A 449 -1.64 6.31 18.84
CA VAL A 449 -3.04 6.42 19.26
C VAL A 449 -3.59 5.03 19.46
N THR A 450 -4.20 4.76 20.61
CA THR A 450 -5.03 3.57 20.79
C THR A 450 -6.44 3.90 20.33
N PRO A 451 -6.92 3.34 19.20
CA PRO A 451 -8.26 3.63 18.72
C PRO A 451 -9.31 3.13 19.71
N LYS A 452 -10.33 3.95 19.96
CA LYS A 452 -11.46 3.54 20.81
C LYS A 452 -12.48 2.78 19.96
N PRO A 453 -12.92 1.59 20.39
CA PRO A 453 -14.03 0.91 19.73
C PRO A 453 -15.29 1.79 19.73
N PRO A 454 -16.15 1.69 18.70
CA PRO A 454 -17.37 2.47 18.61
C PRO A 454 -18.35 2.11 19.74
N ALA A 455 -19.27 3.02 20.06
CA ALA A 455 -20.34 2.72 21.01
C ALA A 455 -21.20 1.57 20.49
N GLY A 456 -21.52 0.59 21.36
CA GLY A 456 -22.30 -0.59 20.96
C GLY A 456 -21.58 -1.57 20.02
N PHE A 457 -20.26 -1.42 19.86
CA PHE A 457 -19.39 -2.28 19.05
C PHE A 457 -19.60 -3.78 19.27
N LYS A 458 -19.68 -4.52 18.16
CA LYS A 458 -19.54 -5.98 18.10
C LYS A 458 -18.71 -6.39 16.88
N GLY A 459 -17.87 -7.42 17.04
CA GLY A 459 -17.09 -8.01 15.94
C GLY A 459 -15.76 -7.29 15.70
N ALA A 460 -15.53 -6.79 14.50
CA ALA A 460 -14.35 -5.99 14.14
C ALA A 460 -14.79 -4.66 13.48
N TYR A 461 -13.94 -3.64 13.55
CA TYR A 461 -14.19 -2.34 12.91
C TYR A 461 -13.03 -1.92 12.00
N ALA A 462 -13.29 -0.99 11.09
CA ALA A 462 -12.29 -0.35 10.26
C ALA A 462 -11.93 1.03 10.81
N LEU A 463 -10.70 1.46 10.52
CA LEU A 463 -10.25 2.83 10.70
C LEU A 463 -10.06 3.45 9.34
N THR A 464 -10.57 4.66 9.17
CA THR A 464 -10.32 5.52 8.02
C THR A 464 -9.57 6.76 8.48
N VAL A 465 -8.42 7.02 7.90
CA VAL A 465 -7.50 8.11 8.25
C VAL A 465 -7.50 9.11 7.10
N GLU A 466 -7.70 10.40 7.40
CA GLU A 466 -7.69 11.49 6.42
C GLU A 466 -6.77 12.61 6.91
N THR A 467 -5.85 13.07 6.06
CA THR A 467 -5.06 14.28 6.34
C THR A 467 -5.91 15.49 5.98
N VAL A 468 -6.36 16.25 6.99
CA VAL A 468 -7.31 17.36 6.81
C VAL A 468 -6.60 18.66 6.45
N SER A 469 -5.42 18.90 7.03
CA SER A 469 -4.60 20.06 6.72
C SER A 469 -3.15 19.88 7.21
N GLY A 470 -2.24 20.70 6.69
CA GLY A 470 -0.83 20.70 7.07
C GLY A 470 0.04 19.87 6.13
N GLY A 471 1.10 19.27 6.67
CA GLY A 471 2.01 18.41 5.91
C GLY A 471 1.47 16.99 5.67
N PRO A 472 2.09 16.22 4.76
CA PRO A 472 1.76 14.81 4.59
C PRO A 472 1.97 14.03 5.88
N VAL A 473 1.05 13.12 6.19
CA VAL A 473 1.14 12.19 7.32
C VAL A 473 1.29 10.78 6.78
N HIS A 474 2.24 10.02 7.32
CA HIS A 474 2.38 8.59 7.09
C HIS A 474 1.77 7.86 8.28
N ALA A 475 1.06 6.76 8.02
CA ALA A 475 0.40 6.01 9.07
C ALA A 475 0.70 4.51 8.97
N SER A 476 0.60 3.85 10.11
CA SER A 476 0.56 2.39 10.21
C SER A 476 -0.29 1.94 11.38
N ARG A 477 -0.77 0.71 11.32
CA ARG A 477 -1.43 0.04 12.44
C ARG A 477 -0.56 -1.12 12.91
N THR A 478 -0.19 -1.12 14.18
CA THR A 478 0.27 -2.33 14.87
C THR A 478 -0.95 -3.07 15.41
N LEU A 479 -1.05 -4.37 15.14
CA LEU A 479 -2.02 -5.27 15.78
C LEU A 479 -1.28 -6.30 16.62
N VAL A 480 -1.57 -6.34 17.92
CA VAL A 480 -1.00 -7.30 18.88
C VAL A 480 -2.08 -8.29 19.29
N LEU A 481 -1.86 -9.58 19.06
CA LEU A 481 -2.73 -10.67 19.51
C LEU A 481 -1.91 -11.64 20.36
N PRO A 482 -1.83 -11.45 21.69
CA PRO A 482 -0.99 -12.30 22.53
C PRO A 482 -1.50 -13.74 22.54
N GLU A 483 -0.59 -14.70 22.37
CA GLU A 483 -0.89 -16.13 22.30
C GLU A 483 0.26 -16.92 22.93
N GLY A 484 -0.05 -17.95 23.73
CA GLY A 484 0.98 -18.79 24.36
C GLY A 484 2.00 -18.04 25.25
N GLY A 485 1.65 -16.84 25.75
CA GLY A 485 2.56 -16.00 26.53
C GLY A 485 3.57 -15.19 25.70
N VAL A 486 3.39 -15.13 24.38
CA VAL A 486 4.14 -14.28 23.44
C VAL A 486 3.26 -13.13 22.97
N GLN A 487 3.85 -11.95 22.81
CA GLN A 487 3.16 -10.74 22.34
C GLN A 487 3.15 -10.68 20.81
N MET A 488 2.51 -11.67 20.17
CA MET A 488 2.47 -11.78 18.71
C MET A 488 1.95 -10.50 18.05
N PHE A 489 2.54 -10.10 16.93
CA PHE A 489 2.17 -8.84 16.29
C PHE A 489 2.54 -8.76 14.81
N THR A 490 1.90 -7.80 14.15
CA THR A 490 2.14 -7.39 12.77
C THR A 490 1.96 -5.88 12.64
N VAL A 491 2.53 -5.26 11.62
CA VAL A 491 2.39 -3.83 11.33
C VAL A 491 1.96 -3.62 9.87
N GLN A 492 0.82 -2.97 9.64
CA GLN A 492 0.37 -2.60 8.28
C GLN A 492 0.56 -1.12 8.07
N THR A 493 1.20 -0.74 6.98
CA THR A 493 1.26 0.65 6.52
C THR A 493 -0.07 1.07 5.90
N LEU A 494 -0.37 2.37 5.96
CA LEU A 494 -1.60 2.98 5.46
C LEU A 494 -1.24 4.08 4.44
N PRO A 495 -0.78 3.73 3.23
CA PRO A 495 -0.72 4.68 2.12
C PRO A 495 -2.14 5.07 1.66
N ASP A 496 -2.22 6.10 0.81
CA ASP A 496 -3.46 6.49 0.14
C ASP A 496 -4.19 5.28 -0.47
N ASP A 497 -5.50 5.18 -0.23
CA ASP A 497 -6.33 4.05 -0.64
C ASP A 497 -6.75 4.08 -2.12
N GLY A 498 -6.30 5.10 -2.88
CA GLY A 498 -6.61 5.24 -4.29
C GLY A 498 -8.09 5.46 -4.56
N GLY A 499 -8.89 5.86 -3.56
CA GLY A 499 -10.33 6.02 -3.70
C GLY A 499 -10.77 7.14 -4.65
N THR A 500 -9.84 8.00 -5.04
CA THR A 500 -10.05 9.05 -6.03
C THR A 500 -8.94 9.08 -7.05
N VAL A 501 -9.28 9.46 -8.28
CA VAL A 501 -8.33 9.66 -9.38
C VAL A 501 -8.39 11.11 -9.86
N VAL A 502 -7.25 11.67 -10.24
CA VAL A 502 -7.18 12.98 -10.88
C VAL A 502 -7.50 12.80 -12.36
N VAL A 503 -8.57 13.43 -12.82
CA VAL A 503 -8.95 13.44 -14.23
C VAL A 503 -8.43 14.74 -14.86
N PRO A 504 -7.50 14.66 -15.83
CA PRO A 504 -7.05 15.82 -16.57
C PRO A 504 -8.22 16.50 -17.29
N SER A 505 -8.20 17.82 -17.41
CA SER A 505 -9.12 18.52 -18.29
C SER A 505 -8.78 18.16 -19.75
N ALA A 506 -9.71 17.51 -20.43
CA ALA A 506 -9.61 17.25 -21.87
C ALA A 506 -10.37 18.34 -22.63
N ARG A 507 -9.71 18.95 -23.62
CA ARG A 507 -10.36 19.84 -24.59
C ARG A 507 -10.36 19.18 -25.95
N GLN A 508 -11.46 19.34 -26.68
CA GLN A 508 -11.54 18.87 -28.06
C GLN A 508 -10.72 19.82 -28.94
N ASP A 509 -9.65 19.30 -29.53
CA ASP A 509 -8.86 20.03 -30.52
C ASP A 509 -9.27 19.57 -31.92
N LEU A 510 -10.07 20.40 -32.60
CA LEU A 510 -10.56 20.11 -33.96
C LEU A 510 -9.54 20.47 -35.04
N SER A 511 -8.42 21.14 -34.70
CA SER A 511 -7.38 21.50 -35.68
C SER A 511 -6.59 20.28 -36.19
N VAL A 512 -6.66 19.15 -35.48
CA VAL A 512 -6.04 17.87 -35.88
C VAL A 512 -6.80 17.20 -37.05
N LEU A 513 -7.98 17.71 -37.43
CA LEU A 513 -8.75 17.22 -38.57
C LEU A 513 -8.50 18.01 -39.87
N ASP A 514 -7.72 19.09 -39.81
CA ASP A 514 -7.47 19.99 -40.95
C ASP A 514 -6.09 19.75 -41.63
N ASP A 515 -5.38 18.66 -41.32
CA ASP A 515 -4.09 18.26 -41.94
C ASP A 515 -4.23 17.20 -43.06
#